data_AF-A0A7S2YUH7-F1
#
_entry.id   AF-A0A7S2YUH7-F1
#
_cell.length_a   1.000
_cell.length_b   1.000
_cell.length_c   1.000
_cell.angle_alpha   90.00
_cell.angle_beta   90.00
_cell.angle_gamma   90.00
#
_symmetry.space_group_name_H-M   'P 1'
#
loop_
_entity.id
_entity.type
_entity.pdbx_description
1 polymer ?
#
loop_
_entity_poly.entity_id
_entity_poly.type
_entity_poly.pdbx_seq_one_letter_code
_entity_poly.pdbx_strand_id
1 'polypeptide(L)'
;QKFAAAASSAGASSSGDSAKPQSSLLVQLAKLSRALVFAKGLANEPELDEKGDKGETGEGEPGMCISPEMFKALIGRGHAEFSSSRQQDSVEFFLHLLEQVSRAERSNGQALLPPTFKPLSSDFAFEFEDRFECGESKKVMYKQREDKVFALSIPVEMATNLQEIKAYEE
;
A
#
# COMPACT_ATOMS: atom_id res chain seq x y z
N GLN A 1 -4.15 7.87 -22.07
CA GLN A 1 -5.35 7.62 -22.89
C GLN A 1 -5.43 6.19 -23.44
N LYS A 2 -4.32 5.50 -23.75
CA LYS A 2 -4.36 4.11 -24.27
C LYS A 2 -4.88 3.04 -23.27
N PHE A 3 -4.64 3.19 -21.97
CA PHE A 3 -5.13 2.24 -20.95
C PHE A 3 -6.65 2.28 -20.75
N ALA A 4 -7.26 3.48 -20.75
CA ALA A 4 -8.71 3.62 -20.62
C ALA A 4 -9.44 3.11 -21.87
N ALA A 5 -8.87 3.33 -23.06
CA ALA A 5 -9.43 2.84 -24.31
C ALA A 5 -9.44 1.31 -24.40
N ALA A 6 -8.37 0.64 -23.93
CA ALA A 6 -8.29 -0.82 -23.89
C ALA A 6 -9.30 -1.46 -22.92
N ALA A 7 -9.53 -0.81 -21.76
CA ALA A 7 -10.54 -1.25 -20.80
C ALA A 7 -11.97 -1.11 -21.35
N SER A 8 -12.24 -0.06 -22.14
CA SER A 8 -13.55 0.15 -22.77
C SER A 8 -13.80 -0.76 -23.97
N SER A 9 -12.77 -1.14 -24.74
CA SER A 9 -12.91 -2.03 -25.90
C SER A 9 -13.02 -3.51 -25.54
N ALA A 10 -12.57 -3.91 -24.35
CA ALA A 10 -12.66 -5.30 -23.87
C ALA A 10 -14.03 -5.70 -23.33
N GLY A 11 -14.96 -4.74 -23.15
CA GLY A 11 -16.27 -4.95 -22.53
C GLY A 11 -17.35 -5.58 -23.43
N ALA A 12 -17.04 -5.99 -24.66
CA ALA A 12 -18.06 -6.37 -25.65
C ALA A 12 -18.41 -7.88 -25.70
N SER A 13 -17.76 -8.76 -24.92
CA SER A 13 -18.00 -10.22 -25.12
C SER A 13 -17.84 -11.16 -23.92
N SER A 14 -17.90 -10.70 -22.67
CA SER A 14 -17.96 -11.62 -21.53
C SER A 14 -19.06 -11.25 -20.53
N SER A 15 -20.09 -12.09 -20.47
CA SER A 15 -21.14 -12.07 -19.46
C SER A 15 -20.61 -12.60 -18.12
N GLY A 16 -19.79 -11.79 -17.45
CA GLY A 16 -19.29 -12.04 -16.11
C GLY A 16 -19.03 -10.71 -15.41
N ASP A 17 -19.22 -10.64 -14.10
CA ASP A 17 -19.00 -9.41 -13.31
C ASP A 17 -17.53 -8.91 -13.39
N SER A 18 -16.62 -9.71 -13.98
CA SER A 18 -15.23 -9.40 -14.32
C SER A 18 -15.04 -8.47 -15.53
N ALA A 19 -16.08 -8.22 -16.34
CA ALA A 19 -15.99 -7.37 -17.53
C ALA A 19 -16.09 -5.86 -17.21
N LYS A 20 -16.57 -5.49 -16.01
CA LYS A 20 -16.78 -4.09 -15.65
C LYS A 20 -15.49 -3.48 -15.08
N PRO A 21 -15.04 -2.30 -15.55
CA PRO A 21 -13.80 -1.69 -15.04
C PRO A 21 -13.89 -1.30 -13.56
N GLN A 22 -15.11 -1.11 -13.03
CA GLN A 22 -15.36 -0.79 -11.63
C GLN A 22 -15.17 -1.96 -10.65
N SER A 23 -15.22 -3.21 -11.13
CA SER A 23 -14.98 -4.40 -10.30
C SER A 23 -13.53 -4.90 -10.39
N SER A 24 -12.73 -4.36 -11.31
CA SER A 24 -11.33 -4.72 -11.49
C SER A 24 -10.41 -3.95 -10.55
N LEU A 25 -9.81 -4.65 -9.59
CA LEU A 25 -8.84 -4.08 -8.65
C LEU A 25 -7.65 -3.45 -9.37
N LEU A 26 -7.11 -4.11 -10.40
CA LEU A 26 -5.97 -3.60 -11.17
C LEU A 26 -6.30 -2.28 -11.88
N VAL A 27 -7.51 -2.15 -12.42
CA VAL A 27 -7.96 -0.90 -13.07
C VAL A 27 -8.11 0.22 -12.05
N GLN A 28 -8.70 -0.06 -10.87
CA GLN A 28 -8.83 0.94 -9.82
C GLN A 28 -7.47 1.35 -9.22
N LEU A 29 -6.53 0.41 -9.07
CA LEU A 29 -5.16 0.70 -8.65
C LEU A 29 -4.43 1.55 -9.70
N ALA A 30 -4.54 1.22 -10.98
CA ALA A 30 -3.96 2.02 -12.06
C ALA A 30 -4.60 3.42 -12.16
N LYS A 31 -5.91 3.53 -11.91
CA LYS A 31 -6.62 4.81 -11.82
C LYS A 31 -6.06 5.66 -10.67
N LEU A 32 -5.89 5.06 -9.49
CA LEU A 32 -5.35 5.73 -8.32
C LEU A 32 -3.90 6.16 -8.54
N SER A 33 -3.03 5.28 -9.02
CA SER A 33 -1.63 5.62 -9.29
C SER A 33 -1.49 6.72 -10.33
N ARG A 34 -2.30 6.68 -11.39
CA ARG A 34 -2.39 7.77 -12.38
C ARG A 34 -2.85 9.06 -11.73
N ALA A 35 -3.86 9.04 -10.88
CA ALA A 35 -4.32 10.25 -10.21
C ALA A 35 -3.22 10.82 -9.31
N LEU A 36 -2.52 10.00 -8.52
CA LEU A 36 -1.43 10.43 -7.63
C LEU A 36 -0.24 11.03 -8.39
N VAL A 37 0.16 10.46 -9.52
CA VAL A 37 1.26 10.99 -10.34
C VAL A 37 0.90 12.31 -11.03
N PHE A 38 -0.38 12.51 -11.36
CA PHE A 38 -0.86 13.71 -12.06
C PHE A 38 -1.40 14.80 -11.14
N ALA A 39 -1.71 14.47 -9.88
CA ALA A 39 -2.00 15.44 -8.85
C ALA A 39 -0.74 16.28 -8.63
N LYS A 40 -0.69 17.47 -9.24
CA LYS A 40 0.29 18.48 -8.91
C LYS A 40 0.07 18.86 -7.44
N GLY A 41 1.11 18.68 -6.64
CA GLY A 41 1.28 19.24 -5.30
C GLY A 41 0.02 19.24 -4.44
N LEU A 42 -0.12 18.24 -3.56
CA LEU A 42 -0.76 18.54 -2.28
C LEU A 42 0.07 19.67 -1.68
N ALA A 43 -0.47 20.89 -1.67
CA ALA A 43 0.06 21.91 -0.79
C ALA A 43 0.08 21.25 0.60
N ASN A 44 1.29 21.16 1.19
CA ASN A 44 1.41 20.83 2.60
C ASN A 44 0.41 21.71 3.36
N GLU A 45 -0.19 21.13 4.39
CA GLU A 45 -1.23 21.76 5.21
C GLU A 45 -1.02 23.27 5.35
N PRO A 46 -2.08 24.10 5.26
CA PRO A 46 -1.92 25.52 5.53
C PRO A 46 -1.27 25.64 6.90
N GLU A 47 -0.06 26.21 6.95
CA GLU A 47 0.62 26.51 8.20
C GLU A 47 -0.40 27.31 9.03
N LEU A 48 -0.80 26.74 10.17
CA LEU A 48 -1.65 27.43 11.11
C LEU A 48 -0.82 28.58 11.68
N ASP A 49 -0.88 29.74 11.03
CA ASP A 49 -0.33 30.97 11.58
C ASP A 49 -0.94 31.17 12.98
N GLU A 50 -0.08 31.33 14.00
CA GLU A 50 -0.44 31.47 15.42
C GLU A 50 -1.24 32.75 15.77
N LYS A 51 -1.84 33.42 14.79
CA LYS A 51 -2.77 34.52 15.02
C LYS A 51 -4.04 34.24 14.25
N GLY A 52 -5.09 33.91 15.01
CA GLY A 52 -6.46 33.82 14.55
C GLY A 52 -6.98 35.17 14.04
N ASP A 53 -6.54 35.55 12.84
CA ASP A 53 -7.14 36.61 12.06
C ASP A 53 -7.85 35.97 10.87
N LYS A 54 -9.15 36.23 10.74
CA LYS A 54 -9.94 35.86 9.57
C LYS A 54 -9.57 36.79 8.41
N GLY A 55 -8.33 36.68 7.93
CA GLY A 55 -7.86 37.32 6.73
C GLY A 55 -8.36 36.54 5.51
N GLU A 56 -9.07 37.24 4.64
CA GLU A 56 -9.59 36.77 3.36
C GLU A 56 -8.52 35.98 2.60
N THR A 57 -8.62 34.66 2.62
CA THR A 57 -7.69 33.77 1.92
C THR A 57 -8.07 33.85 0.45
N GLY A 58 -7.22 34.48 -0.35
CA GLY A 58 -7.34 34.49 -1.80
C GLY A 58 -7.58 33.07 -2.32
N GLU A 59 -8.40 32.96 -3.37
CA GLU A 59 -8.80 31.73 -4.05
C GLU A 59 -7.57 30.94 -4.55
N GLY A 60 -6.90 30.24 -3.64
CA GLY A 60 -5.96 29.18 -3.98
C GLY A 60 -6.77 28.09 -4.64
N GLU A 61 -6.43 27.74 -5.88
CA GLU A 61 -7.11 26.68 -6.62
C GLU A 61 -7.32 25.47 -5.69
N PRO A 62 -8.53 24.90 -5.63
CA PRO A 62 -8.80 23.77 -4.75
C PRO A 62 -7.78 22.68 -5.07
N GLY A 63 -6.83 22.48 -4.15
CA GLY A 63 -5.80 21.47 -4.28
C GLY A 63 -6.47 20.16 -4.63
N MET A 64 -6.04 19.51 -5.71
CA MET A 64 -6.69 18.31 -6.22
C MET A 64 -6.67 17.21 -5.15
N CYS A 65 -7.78 17.03 -4.45
CA CYS A 65 -7.95 15.95 -3.49
C CYS A 65 -8.47 14.70 -4.20
N ILE A 66 -7.81 13.55 -3.98
CA ILE A 66 -8.20 12.27 -4.58
C ILE A 66 -8.86 11.44 -3.49
N SER A 67 -10.13 11.08 -3.69
CA SER A 67 -10.88 10.19 -2.81
C SER A 67 -11.02 8.79 -3.43
N PRO A 68 -10.24 7.78 -3.01
CA PRO A 68 -10.18 6.46 -3.66
C PRO A 68 -11.27 5.48 -3.17
N GLU A 69 -12.54 5.89 -3.15
CA GLU A 69 -13.64 5.09 -2.58
C GLU A 69 -13.81 3.71 -3.25
N MET A 70 -13.75 3.66 -4.59
CA MET A 70 -13.86 2.39 -5.31
C MET A 70 -12.71 1.45 -5.01
N PHE A 71 -11.49 1.97 -4.89
CA PHE A 71 -10.33 1.17 -4.52
C PHE A 71 -10.48 0.63 -3.10
N LYS A 72 -10.88 1.48 -2.14
CA LYS A 72 -11.17 1.08 -0.74
C LYS A 72 -12.21 -0.04 -0.69
N ALA A 73 -13.30 0.08 -1.42
CA ALA A 73 -14.37 -0.92 -1.46
C ALA A 73 -13.89 -2.28 -2.03
N LEU A 74 -13.06 -2.26 -3.08
CA LEU A 74 -12.55 -3.49 -3.68
C LEU A 74 -11.48 -4.17 -2.83
N ILE A 75 -10.53 -3.41 -2.27
CA ILE A 75 -9.44 -3.98 -1.47
C ILE A 75 -9.96 -4.50 -0.12
N GLY A 76 -10.98 -3.86 0.45
CA GLY A 76 -11.60 -4.30 1.70
C GLY A 76 -12.61 -5.44 1.55
N ARG A 77 -12.97 -5.84 0.32
CA ARG A 77 -14.03 -6.82 0.08
C ARG A 77 -13.68 -8.18 0.69
N GLY A 78 -14.47 -8.62 1.67
CA GLY A 78 -14.29 -9.91 2.34
C GLY A 78 -13.27 -9.89 3.48
N HIS A 79 -12.72 -8.73 3.86
CA HIS A 79 -11.84 -8.58 5.02
C HIS A 79 -12.55 -7.80 6.13
N ALA A 80 -12.67 -8.38 7.32
CA ALA A 80 -13.41 -7.78 8.45
C ALA A 80 -12.85 -6.40 8.83
N GLU A 81 -11.52 -6.29 8.91
CA GLU A 81 -10.86 -5.03 9.28
C GLU A 81 -10.86 -3.98 8.15
N PHE A 82 -10.41 -4.32 6.94
CA PHE A 82 -10.31 -3.37 5.83
C PHE A 82 -11.63 -2.98 5.15
N SER A 83 -12.73 -3.70 5.43
CA SER A 83 -14.08 -3.24 5.05
C SER A 83 -14.65 -2.19 6.01
N SER A 84 -14.08 -2.08 7.21
CA SER A 84 -14.49 -1.10 8.22
C SER A 84 -13.92 0.30 7.92
N SER A 85 -14.38 1.30 8.68
CA SER A 85 -13.79 2.64 8.69
C SER A 85 -12.98 2.92 9.95
N ARG A 86 -12.49 1.88 10.63
CA ARG A 86 -11.65 1.99 11.82
C ARG A 86 -10.19 2.28 11.45
N GLN A 87 -9.40 2.69 12.43
CA GLN A 87 -7.94 2.75 12.30
C GLN A 87 -7.39 1.32 12.15
N GLN A 88 -6.38 1.15 11.31
CA GLN A 88 -5.84 -0.16 10.92
C GLN A 88 -4.32 -0.16 10.94
N ASP A 89 -3.73 -1.34 11.08
CA ASP A 89 -2.29 -1.54 11.01
C ASP A 89 -1.78 -1.38 9.57
N SER A 90 -0.68 -0.64 9.40
CA SER A 90 -0.12 -0.33 8.09
C SER A 90 0.62 -1.51 7.46
N VAL A 91 1.28 -2.34 8.26
CA VAL A 91 2.00 -3.52 7.81
C VAL A 91 1.01 -4.61 7.38
N GLU A 92 -0.05 -4.81 8.16
CA GLU A 92 -1.15 -5.71 7.81
C GLU A 92 -1.80 -5.29 6.49
N PHE A 93 -2.12 -3.99 6.34
CA PHE A 93 -2.69 -3.48 5.10
C PHE A 93 -1.73 -3.66 3.91
N PHE A 94 -0.43 -3.43 4.10
CA PHE A 94 0.57 -3.61 3.06
C PHE A 94 0.66 -5.07 2.59
N LEU A 95 0.73 -6.03 3.52
CA LEU A 95 0.76 -7.45 3.19
C LEU A 95 -0.54 -7.90 2.49
N HIS A 96 -1.69 -7.46 2.99
CA HIS A 96 -2.99 -7.71 2.35
C HIS A 96 -3.06 -7.10 0.95
N LEU A 97 -2.55 -5.89 0.75
CA LEU A 97 -2.49 -5.24 -0.55
C LEU A 97 -1.68 -6.06 -1.55
N LEU A 98 -0.48 -6.49 -1.18
CA LEU A 98 0.37 -7.34 -2.03
C LEU A 98 -0.34 -8.65 -2.39
N GLU A 99 -1.01 -9.29 -1.43
CA GLU A 99 -1.73 -10.53 -1.68
C GLU A 99 -2.91 -10.34 -2.65
N GLN A 100 -3.75 -9.34 -2.44
CA GLN A 100 -4.92 -9.09 -3.28
C GLN A 100 -4.52 -8.69 -4.70
N VAL A 101 -3.49 -7.85 -4.84
CA VAL A 101 -2.97 -7.46 -6.14
C VAL A 101 -2.39 -8.69 -6.87
N SER A 102 -1.60 -9.52 -6.20
CA SER A 102 -1.07 -10.74 -6.84
C SER A 102 -2.11 -11.83 -7.13
N ARG A 103 -3.24 -11.84 -6.41
CA ARG A 103 -4.40 -12.64 -6.83
C ARG A 103 -5.04 -12.07 -8.10
N ALA A 104 -5.23 -10.76 -8.18
CA ALA A 104 -5.82 -10.10 -9.34
C ALA A 104 -4.93 -10.17 -10.60
N GLU A 105 -3.62 -10.07 -10.46
CA GLU A 105 -2.63 -10.25 -11.52
C GLU A 105 -2.71 -11.66 -12.14
N ARG A 106 -2.88 -12.68 -11.30
CA ARG A 106 -3.02 -14.07 -11.76
C ARG A 106 -4.36 -14.36 -12.43
N SER A 107 -5.46 -13.85 -11.89
CA SER A 107 -6.80 -14.17 -12.39
C SER A 107 -7.20 -13.38 -13.63
N ASN A 108 -6.90 -12.08 -13.66
CA ASN A 108 -7.38 -11.13 -14.68
C ASN A 108 -6.25 -10.34 -15.33
N GLY A 109 -5.01 -10.47 -14.85
CA GLY A 109 -3.87 -9.72 -15.37
C GLY A 109 -3.47 -10.13 -16.78
N GLN A 110 -3.72 -11.37 -17.21
CA GLN A 110 -3.31 -11.86 -18.53
C GLN A 110 -3.94 -11.08 -19.71
N ALA A 111 -5.10 -10.44 -19.48
CA ALA A 111 -5.76 -9.58 -20.48
C ALA A 111 -5.33 -8.10 -20.39
N LEU A 112 -4.79 -7.64 -19.26
CA LEU A 112 -4.54 -6.22 -18.96
C LEU A 112 -3.05 -5.89 -18.84
N LEU A 113 -2.21 -6.87 -18.56
CA LEU A 113 -0.78 -6.75 -18.29
C LEU A 113 0.02 -7.40 -19.42
N PRO A 114 1.21 -6.88 -19.76
CA PRO A 114 2.07 -7.50 -20.76
C PRO A 114 2.55 -8.88 -20.29
N PRO A 115 2.87 -9.80 -21.21
CA PRO A 115 3.32 -11.16 -20.86
C PRO A 115 4.65 -11.19 -20.09
N THR A 116 5.41 -10.09 -20.12
CA THR A 116 6.66 -9.90 -19.38
C THR A 116 6.45 -9.37 -17.96
N PHE A 117 5.20 -9.07 -17.57
CA PHE A 117 4.89 -8.51 -16.27
C PHE A 117 5.12 -9.54 -15.16
N LYS A 118 5.95 -9.19 -14.18
CA LYS A 118 6.16 -9.99 -12.98
C LYS A 118 5.17 -9.56 -11.89
N PRO A 119 4.64 -10.49 -11.08
CA PRO A 119 3.73 -10.14 -10.00
C PRO A 119 4.35 -9.11 -9.04
N LEU A 120 3.59 -8.10 -8.64
CA LEU A 120 4.07 -7.01 -7.77
C LEU A 120 4.68 -7.55 -6.46
N SER A 121 4.07 -8.58 -5.88
CA SER A 121 4.53 -9.20 -4.63
C SER A 121 5.96 -9.76 -4.72
N SER A 122 6.45 -10.08 -5.92
CA SER A 122 7.82 -10.60 -6.12
C SER A 122 8.90 -9.51 -6.01
N ASP A 123 8.56 -8.24 -6.21
CA ASP A 123 9.51 -7.14 -6.07
C ASP A 123 9.88 -6.86 -4.60
N PHE A 124 9.05 -7.33 -3.67
CA PHE A 124 9.25 -7.19 -2.22
C PHE A 124 9.75 -8.46 -1.55
N ALA A 125 9.88 -9.57 -2.29
CA ALA A 125 10.29 -10.84 -1.74
C ALA A 125 11.80 -10.89 -1.48
N PHE A 126 12.18 -11.32 -0.28
CA PHE A 126 13.57 -11.57 0.10
C PHE A 126 13.64 -12.80 1.02
N GLU A 127 14.85 -13.31 1.25
CA GLU A 127 15.06 -14.54 2.00
C GLU A 127 15.92 -14.28 3.24
N PHE A 128 15.48 -14.81 4.38
CA PHE A 128 16.29 -14.93 5.58
C PHE A 128 16.97 -16.30 5.60
N GLU A 129 18.24 -16.31 5.97
CA GLU A 129 18.97 -17.53 6.28
C GLU A 129 19.29 -17.55 7.79
N ASP A 130 18.62 -18.45 8.51
CA ASP A 130 18.89 -18.72 9.91
C ASP A 130 19.97 -19.80 10.01
N ARG A 131 21.10 -19.46 10.64
CA ARG A 131 22.18 -20.41 10.95
C ARG A 131 22.11 -20.85 12.41
N PHE A 132 21.84 -22.12 12.63
CA PHE A 132 21.87 -22.75 13.94
C PHE A 132 23.19 -23.50 14.13
N GLU A 133 23.92 -23.22 15.21
CA GLU A 133 25.14 -23.94 15.58
C GLU A 133 24.96 -24.63 16.92
N CYS A 134 25.22 -25.94 16.97
CA CYS A 134 25.25 -26.68 18.21
C CYS A 134 26.49 -26.28 19.03
N GLY A 135 26.30 -25.78 20.24
CA GLY A 135 27.41 -25.30 21.09
C GLY A 135 28.47 -26.35 21.42
N GLU A 136 28.06 -27.61 21.60
CA GLU A 136 28.95 -28.72 21.97
C GLU A 136 29.59 -29.40 20.73
N SER A 137 28.78 -29.76 19.73
CA SER A 137 29.26 -30.52 18.57
C SER A 137 29.79 -29.67 17.42
N LYS A 138 29.62 -28.34 17.47
CA LYS A 138 29.97 -27.38 16.41
C LYS A 138 29.34 -27.67 15.04
N LYS A 139 28.35 -28.57 14.98
CA LYS A 139 27.56 -28.83 13.78
C LYS A 139 26.60 -27.68 13.52
N VAL A 140 26.40 -27.41 12.24
CA VAL A 140 25.59 -26.29 11.76
C VAL A 140 24.39 -26.79 10.97
N MET A 141 23.27 -26.07 11.09
CA MET A 141 22.07 -26.24 10.28
C MET A 141 21.68 -24.87 9.74
N TYR A 142 21.38 -24.82 8.44
CA TYR A 142 20.88 -23.62 7.78
C TYR A 142 19.41 -23.81 7.46
N LYS A 143 18.59 -22.81 7.78
CA LYS A 143 17.17 -22.78 7.46
C LYS A 143 16.87 -21.50 6.73
N GLN A 144 16.30 -21.61 5.54
CA GLN A 144 15.91 -20.47 4.75
C GLN A 144 14.40 -20.23 4.85
N ARG A 145 13.98 -18.96 4.87
CA ARG A 145 12.57 -18.54 4.84
C ARG A 145 12.40 -17.29 4.00
N GLU A 146 11.41 -17.28 3.11
CA GLU A 146 11.02 -16.10 2.34
C GLU A 146 10.16 -15.18 3.21
N ASP A 147 10.38 -13.87 3.10
CA ASP A 147 9.59 -12.84 3.74
C ASP A 147 9.44 -11.62 2.82
N LYS A 148 8.54 -10.70 3.19
CA LYS A 148 8.28 -9.45 2.46
C LYS A 148 8.40 -8.22 3.35
N VAL A 149 8.52 -8.43 4.66
CA VAL A 149 8.67 -7.36 5.65
C VAL A 149 9.81 -7.72 6.59
N PHE A 150 10.75 -6.80 6.78
CA PHE A 150 11.79 -6.94 7.78
C PHE A 150 11.43 -6.14 9.03
N ALA A 151 10.96 -6.85 10.07
CA ALA A 151 10.64 -6.23 11.35
C ALA A 151 11.93 -5.97 12.16
N LEU A 152 12.26 -4.69 12.34
CA LEU A 152 13.39 -4.27 13.18
C LEU A 152 12.92 -4.10 14.62
N SER A 153 13.53 -4.85 15.53
CA SER A 153 13.35 -4.62 16.97
C SER A 153 14.14 -3.38 17.38
N ILE A 154 13.46 -2.39 17.96
CA ILE A 154 14.09 -1.16 18.42
C ILE A 154 14.43 -1.33 19.91
N PRO A 155 15.72 -1.40 20.29
CA PRO A 155 16.13 -1.53 21.69
C PRO A 155 15.97 -0.17 22.40
N VAL A 156 14.83 0.03 23.05
CA VAL A 156 14.47 1.29 23.73
C VAL A 156 15.43 1.58 24.89
N GLU A 157 15.97 0.54 25.52
CA GLU A 157 16.98 0.63 26.57
C GLU A 157 18.29 1.30 26.14
N MET A 158 18.57 1.37 24.84
CA MET A 158 19.75 2.04 24.29
C MET A 158 19.45 3.46 23.78
N ALA A 159 18.28 4.02 24.10
CA ALA A 159 17.93 5.38 23.70
C ALA A 159 18.86 6.40 24.40
N THR A 160 19.30 7.41 23.64
CA THR A 160 20.24 8.44 24.12
C THR A 160 19.58 9.48 25.02
N ASN A 161 18.26 9.62 24.94
CA ASN A 161 17.46 10.66 25.60
C ASN A 161 16.60 10.11 26.77
N LEU A 162 16.98 8.97 27.35
CA LEU A 162 16.23 8.34 28.44
C LEU A 162 16.01 9.26 29.66
N GLN A 163 16.97 10.15 29.95
CA GLN A 163 16.84 11.09 31.07
C GLN A 163 15.81 12.19 30.79
N GLU A 164 15.79 12.70 29.56
CA GLU A 164 14.85 13.74 29.13
C GLU A 164 13.41 13.20 29.07
N ILE A 165 13.23 11.96 28.58
CA ILE A 165 11.92 11.29 28.55
C ILE A 165 11.36 11.15 29.97
N LYS A 166 12.18 10.67 30.92
CA LYS A 166 11.75 10.52 32.33
C LYS A 166 11.33 11.85 32.96
N ALA A 167 12.09 12.91 32.70
CA ALA A 167 11.75 14.25 33.19
C ALA A 167 10.49 14.85 32.56
N TYR A 168 10.08 14.38 31.36
CA TYR A 168 8.82 14.79 30.72
C TYR A 168 7.62 13.98 31.20
N GLU A 169 7.82 12.72 31.59
CA GLU A 169 6.78 11.82 32.09
C GLU A 169 6.39 12.09 33.56
N GLU A 170 7.24 12.79 34.32
CA GLU A 170 6.97 13.30 35.68
C GLU A 170 6.12 14.57 35.68
#